data_AF-A8FH65-F1
#
_entry.id   AF-A8FH65-F1
#
_cell.length_a   1.000
_cell.length_b   1.000
_cell.length_c   1.000
_cell.angle_alpha   90.00
_cell.angle_beta   90.00
_cell.angle_gamma   90.00
#
_symmetry.space_group_name_H-M   'P 1'
#
loop_
_entity.id
_entity.type
_entity.pdbx_description
1 polymer ?
#
loop_
_entity_poly.entity_id
_entity_poly.type
_entity_poly.pdbx_seq_one_letter_code
_entity_poly.pdbx_strand_id
1 'polypeptide(L)' 'MDYTAEMEKAMHKAHGMSYAEYERDHDLRMKVEYKREQSYRDEKRQLAKMNIQGY' A
#
# COMPACT_ATOMS: atom_id res chain seq x y z
N MET A 1 -8.57 -13.82 13.94
CA MET A 1 -7.80 -13.27 12.81
C MET A 1 -6.43 -12.98 13.37
N ASP A 2 -5.46 -13.84 13.11
CA ASP A 2 -4.12 -13.71 13.68
C ASP A 2 -3.26 -12.98 12.66
N TYR A 3 -3.24 -11.65 12.72
CA TYR A 3 -2.26 -10.84 12.02
C TYR A 3 -0.93 -10.91 12.78
N THR A 4 0.20 -10.89 12.06
CA THR A 4 1.51 -10.99 12.71
C THR A 4 1.95 -9.66 13.31
N ALA A 5 2.84 -9.68 14.29
CA ALA A 5 3.45 -8.47 14.86
C ALA A 5 4.14 -7.62 13.77
N GLU A 6 4.67 -8.24 12.72
CA GLU A 6 5.27 -7.54 11.59
C GLU A 6 4.23 -6.85 10.71
N MET A 7 3.05 -7.44 10.51
CA MET A 7 1.95 -6.77 9.81
C MET A 7 1.48 -5.53 10.57
N GLU A 8 1.33 -5.63 11.90
CA GLU A 8 0.99 -4.49 12.75
C GLU A 8 2.04 -3.39 12.68
N LYS A 9 3.31 -3.75 12.82
CA LYS A 9 4.44 -2.82 12.72
C LYS A 9 4.50 -2.14 11.36
N ALA A 10 4.27 -2.88 10.27
CA ALA A 10 4.26 -2.33 8.92
C ALA A 10 3.09 -1.38 8.71
N MET A 11 1.89 -1.73 9.16
CA MET A 11 0.69 -0.89 9.07
C MET A 11 0.85 0.39 9.88
N HIS A 12 1.35 0.31 11.11
CA HIS A 12 1.63 1.49 11.93
C HIS A 12 2.68 2.39 11.28
N LYS A 13 3.76 1.82 10.73
CA LYS A 13 4.82 2.58 10.07
C LYS A 13 4.36 3.25 8.77
N ALA A 14 3.58 2.56 7.94
CA ALA A 14 3.20 3.04 6.60
C ALA A 14 1.91 3.87 6.59
N HIS A 15 0.97 3.56 7.49
CA HIS A 15 -0.39 4.10 7.45
C HIS A 15 -0.83 4.71 8.78
N GLY A 16 -0.01 4.62 9.83
CA GLY A 16 -0.32 5.22 11.14
C GLY A 16 -1.44 4.52 11.89
N MET A 17 -1.79 3.29 11.52
CA MET A 17 -2.91 2.53 12.09
C MET A 17 -2.53 1.07 12.29
N SER A 18 -3.24 0.41 13.19
CA SER A 18 -3.13 -1.04 13.36
C SER A 18 -3.77 -1.80 12.21
N TYR A 19 -3.41 -3.07 12.06
CA TYR A 19 -4.08 -3.94 11.09
C TYR A 19 -5.55 -4.15 11.47
N ALA A 20 -5.85 -4.25 12.77
CA ALA A 20 -7.22 -4.41 13.24
C ALA A 20 -8.13 -3.20 12.95
N GLU A 21 -7.59 -1.98 12.92
CA GLU A 21 -8.33 -0.78 12.50
C GLU A 21 -8.57 -0.79 10.98
N TYR A 22 -7.55 -1.14 10.22
CA TYR A 22 -7.64 -1.31 8.77
C TYR A 22 -8.66 -2.39 8.37
N GLU A 23 -8.73 -3.50 9.09
CA GLU A 23 -9.63 -4.61 8.77
C GLU A 23 -11.11 -4.25 9.03
N ARG A 24 -11.38 -3.52 10.12
CA ARG A 24 -12.74 -3.25 10.60
C ARG A 24 -13.39 -2.02 9.96
N ASP A 25 -12.59 -1.03 9.57
CA ASP A 25 -13.09 0.21 8.96
C ASP A 25 -12.90 0.20 7.44
N HIS A 26 -14.04 0.13 6.74
CA HIS A 26 -14.07 0.11 5.28
C HIS A 26 -13.46 1.37 4.64
N ASP A 27 -13.67 2.54 5.23
CA ASP A 27 -13.17 3.80 4.69
C ASP A 27 -11.66 3.92 4.85
N LEU A 28 -11.13 3.45 5.99
CA LEU A 28 -9.67 3.34 6.18
C LEU A 28 -9.07 2.35 5.20
N ARG A 29 -9.71 1.20 4.98
CA ARG A 29 -9.28 0.22 3.98
C ARG A 29 -9.25 0.80 2.58
N MET A 30 -10.30 1.49 2.16
CA MET A 30 -10.36 2.14 0.84
C MET A 30 -9.27 3.19 0.65
N LYS A 31 -8.93 3.96 1.69
CA LYS A 31 -7.82 4.94 1.62
C LYS A 31 -6.47 4.27 1.42
N VAL A 32 -6.22 3.15 2.09
CA VAL A 32 -4.97 2.39 1.96
C VAL A 32 -4.87 1.78 0.56
N GLU A 33 -5.92 1.09 0.10
CA GLU A 33 -5.93 0.44 -1.22
C GLU A 33 -5.85 1.44 -2.37
N TYR A 34 -6.51 2.61 -2.24
CA TYR A 34 -6.36 3.68 -3.22
C TYR A 34 -4.90 4.15 -3.36
N LYS A 35 -4.19 4.35 -2.24
CA LYS A 35 -2.77 4.74 -2.27
C LYS A 35 -1.90 3.65 -2.90
N ARG A 36 -2.16 2.38 -2.58
CA ARG A 36 -1.45 1.22 -3.16
C ARG A 36 -1.62 1.18 -4.68
N GLU A 37 -2.84 1.39 -5.17
CA GLU A 37 -3.12 1.43 -6.61
C GLU A 37 -2.40 2.60 -7.30
N GLN A 38 -2.38 3.80 -6.69
CA GLN A 38 -1.65 4.93 -7.25
C GLN A 38 -0.14 4.65 -7.35
N SER A 39 0.47 4.11 -6.28
CA SER A 39 1.88 3.73 -6.28
C SER A 39 2.20 2.69 -7.35
N TYR A 40 1.36 1.65 -7.50
CA TYR A 40 1.52 0.64 -8.54
C TYR A 40 1.45 1.23 -9.95
N ARG A 41 0.49 2.14 -10.20
CA ARG A 41 0.35 2.81 -11.50
C ARG A 41 1.54 3.71 -11.80
N ASP A 42 2.04 4.43 -10.81
CA ASP A 42 3.21 5.30 -10.95
C ASP A 42 4.48 4.50 -11.23
N GLU A 43 4.71 3.42 -10.48
CA GLU A 43 5.81 2.48 -10.71
C GLU A 43 5.74 1.88 -12.13
N LYS A 44 4.57 1.39 -12.53
CA LYS A 44 4.36 0.85 -13.89
C LYS A 44 4.62 1.88 -14.97
N ARG A 45 4.21 3.13 -14.75
CA ARG A 45 4.46 4.25 -15.68
C ARG A 45 5.95 4.59 -15.75
N GLN A 46 6.66 4.57 -14.62
CA GLN A 46 8.10 4.81 -14.56
C GLN A 46 8.86 3.69 -15.28
N LEU A 47 8.54 2.43 -15.02
CA LEU A 47 9.13 1.28 -15.71
C LEU A 47 8.87 1.35 -17.23
N ALA A 48 7.66 1.69 -17.65
CA ALA A 48 7.35 1.87 -19.06
C ALA A 48 8.22 2.98 -19.70
N LYS A 49 8.45 4.10 -19.00
CA LYS A 49 9.36 5.15 -19.47
C LYS A 49 10.80 4.65 -19.56
N MET A 50 11.30 3.96 -18.55
CA MET A 50 12.67 3.40 -18.55
C MET A 50 12.88 2.40 -19.69
N ASN A 51 11.89 1.55 -19.97
CA ASN A 51 11.94 0.59 -21.07
C ASN A 51 11.90 1.26 -22.45
N ILE A 52 11.22 2.40 -22.59
CA ILE A 52 11.19 3.18 -23.84
C ILE A 52 12.51 3.93 -24.04
N GLN A 53 13.20 4.31 -22.96
CA GLN A 53 14.36 5.18 -23.01
C GLN A 53 15.70 4.45 -23.21
N GLY A 54 15.69 3.12 -23.40
CA GLY A 54 16.83 2.32 -23.85
C GLY A 54 18.09 2.45 -22.99
N TYR A 55 18.22 1.56 -22.01
CA TYR A 55 19.55 1.05 -21.65
C TYR A 55 19.90 -0.11 -22.60
#